data_AF-A0A4P5SX14-F1
#
_entry.id   AF-A0A4P5SX14-F1
#
_cell.length_a   1.000
_cell.length_b   1.000
_cell.length_c   1.000
_cell.angle_alpha   90.00
_cell.angle_beta   90.00
_cell.angle_gamma   90.00
#
_symmetry.space_group_name_H-M   'P 1'
#
loop_
_entity.id
_entity.type
_entity.pdbx_description
1 polymer ?
#
loop_
_entity_poly.entity_id
_entity_poly.type
_entity_poly.pdbx_seq_one_letter_code
_entity_poly.pdbx_strand_id
1 'polypeptide(L)'
;MTQEHEKPVTLGVAPGINDLADQSSWQKIQTYFLGLILSAILTIAAFYFVQSKSIWGPSIPVALAVLAVAQIGVHLAFFLHLTTGPDNVNNSLALAFGTLVVALVIGGTLWIMYNMNQNMPMMMHMASQSHDPNQHQEFSPAITKPVAAVVEASVAGRVRSISCDVGMRVTKGQICAVIEVPELDRERVKAEKLQIDVMARIQQEEIALSTALDKLNQTGAKSSRKSLEARKQITSIEQRLEKEKSNIQDLQKALEATNSKIEEAYVLAPFDGLVKSREIKLGDEVDPNSHKALFIFIYPVNQ
;
A
#
# COMPACT_ATOMS: atom_id res chain seq x y z
N MET A 1 2.36 -78.88 -0.92
CA MET A 1 1.76 -77.59 -0.50
C MET A 1 2.89 -76.59 -0.36
N THR A 2 3.18 -75.86 -1.43
CA THR A 2 4.20 -74.79 -1.42
C THR A 2 3.47 -73.50 -1.70
N GLN A 3 3.43 -72.63 -0.69
CA GLN A 3 2.74 -71.36 -0.69
C GLN A 3 3.34 -70.41 -1.74
N GLU A 4 2.45 -69.74 -2.47
CA GLU A 4 2.74 -68.56 -3.27
C GLU A 4 3.24 -67.43 -2.36
N HIS A 5 4.35 -66.81 -2.75
CA HIS A 5 4.74 -65.50 -2.24
C HIS A 5 4.80 -64.55 -3.44
N GLU A 6 3.67 -63.89 -3.69
CA GLU A 6 3.54 -62.80 -4.65
C GLU A 6 4.52 -61.68 -4.27
N LYS A 7 5.44 -61.35 -5.19
CA LYS A 7 6.32 -60.19 -5.07
C LYS A 7 5.62 -59.00 -5.74
N PRO A 8 5.61 -57.80 -5.12
CA PRO A 8 5.01 -56.64 -5.73
C PRO A 8 5.81 -56.22 -6.98
N VAL A 9 5.07 -55.85 -8.03
CA VAL A 9 5.62 -55.28 -9.27
C VAL A 9 6.33 -53.97 -8.93
N THR A 10 7.66 -54.00 -8.89
CA THR A 10 8.47 -52.78 -8.83
C THR A 10 8.46 -52.15 -10.22
N LEU A 11 7.69 -51.08 -10.39
CA LEU A 11 7.77 -50.19 -11.54
C LEU A 11 9.24 -49.78 -11.72
N GLY A 12 9.81 -50.07 -12.89
CA GLY A 12 11.19 -49.71 -13.23
C GLY A 12 11.36 -48.20 -13.21
N VAL A 13 11.91 -47.68 -12.12
CA VAL A 13 12.40 -46.30 -12.05
C VAL A 13 13.70 -46.27 -12.85
N ALA A 14 13.77 -45.41 -13.87
CA ALA A 14 14.93 -45.24 -14.71
C ALA A 14 16.17 -44.83 -13.86
N PRO A 15 17.34 -45.48 -14.05
CA PRO A 15 18.54 -45.14 -13.31
C PRO A 15 19.14 -43.86 -13.90
N GLY A 16 18.78 -42.72 -13.31
CA GLY A 16 19.29 -41.41 -13.75
C GLY A 16 18.64 -40.17 -13.11
N ILE A 17 17.68 -40.32 -12.18
CA ILE A 17 16.93 -39.19 -11.63
C ILE A 17 17.26 -38.82 -10.17
N ASN A 18 18.23 -39.49 -9.54
CA ASN A 18 18.49 -39.29 -8.11
C ASN A 18 19.68 -38.36 -7.79
N ASP A 19 20.51 -37.98 -8.77
CA ASP A 19 21.74 -37.20 -8.51
C ASP A 19 21.71 -35.73 -8.99
N LEU A 20 20.59 -35.24 -9.56
CA LEU A 20 20.49 -33.87 -10.09
C LEU A 20 19.52 -32.95 -9.34
N ALA A 21 18.77 -33.47 -8.36
CA ALA A 21 17.80 -32.68 -7.60
C ALA A 21 18.29 -32.22 -6.21
N ASP A 22 19.36 -32.82 -5.67
CA ASP A 22 19.73 -32.60 -4.26
C ASP A 22 20.67 -31.41 -4.06
N GLN A 23 21.66 -31.14 -4.93
CA GLN A 23 22.62 -30.06 -4.65
C GLN A 23 22.05 -28.62 -4.75
N SER A 24 20.95 -28.40 -5.48
CA SER A 24 20.44 -27.04 -5.74
C SER A 24 19.47 -26.50 -4.69
N SER A 25 18.87 -27.36 -3.87
CA SER A 25 17.89 -26.99 -2.83
C SER A 25 18.60 -26.55 -1.54
N TRP A 26 19.65 -27.27 -1.15
CA TRP A 26 20.44 -26.98 0.06
C TRP A 26 21.17 -25.64 0.00
N GLN A 27 21.75 -25.28 -1.15
CA GLN A 27 22.42 -23.99 -1.31
C GLN A 27 21.46 -22.80 -1.22
N LYS A 28 20.24 -22.94 -1.76
CA LYS A 28 19.20 -21.90 -1.66
C LYS A 28 18.73 -21.73 -0.22
N ILE A 29 18.54 -22.83 0.51
CA ILE A 29 18.16 -22.81 1.92
C ILE A 29 19.24 -22.11 2.76
N GLN A 30 20.53 -22.37 2.49
CA GLN A 30 21.65 -21.71 3.19
C GLN A 30 21.64 -20.18 3.03
N THR A 31 21.33 -19.66 1.84
CA THR A 31 21.26 -18.20 1.63
C THR A 31 20.12 -17.56 2.44
N TYR A 32 18.95 -18.19 2.51
CA TYR A 32 17.83 -17.68 3.32
C TYR A 32 18.15 -17.70 4.81
N PHE A 33 18.78 -18.77 5.31
CA PHE A 33 19.21 -18.84 6.70
C PHE A 33 20.26 -17.77 7.04
N LEU A 34 21.19 -17.50 6.12
CA LEU A 34 22.18 -16.44 6.30
C LEU A 34 21.53 -15.05 6.35
N GLY A 35 20.57 -14.77 5.47
CA GLY A 35 19.80 -13.52 5.48
C GLY A 35 18.97 -13.33 6.74
N LEU A 36 18.37 -14.42 7.24
CA LEU A 36 17.57 -14.42 8.47
C LEU A 36 18.43 -14.11 9.71
N ILE A 37 19.62 -14.72 9.82
CA ILE A 37 20.55 -14.44 10.92
C ILE A 37 21.01 -12.98 10.89
N LEU A 38 21.35 -12.46 9.70
CA LEU A 38 21.81 -11.09 9.56
C LEU A 38 20.73 -10.06 9.94
N SER A 39 19.48 -10.30 9.53
CA SER A 39 18.33 -9.47 9.90
C SER A 39 18.02 -9.54 11.40
N ALA A 40 18.16 -10.71 12.02
CA ALA A 40 17.97 -10.88 13.45
C ALA A 40 19.02 -10.09 14.25
N ILE A 41 20.30 -10.13 13.82
CA ILE A 41 21.38 -9.37 14.46
C ILE A 41 21.12 -7.86 14.37
N LEU A 42 20.72 -7.34 13.20
CA LEU A 42 20.40 -5.92 13.05
C LEU A 42 19.22 -5.48 13.93
N THR A 43 18.22 -6.35 14.09
CA THR A 43 17.08 -6.09 14.96
C THR A 43 17.52 -6.02 16.43
N ILE A 44 18.34 -6.97 16.87
CA ILE A 44 18.91 -6.98 18.22
C ILE A 44 19.78 -5.74 18.46
N ALA A 45 20.58 -5.34 17.46
CA ALA A 45 21.37 -4.12 17.52
C ALA A 45 20.49 -2.88 17.69
N ALA A 46 19.39 -2.75 16.93
CA ALA A 46 18.45 -1.65 17.08
C ALA A 46 17.89 -1.57 18.50
N PHE A 47 17.45 -2.68 19.08
CA PHE A 47 16.98 -2.72 20.47
C PHE A 47 18.08 -2.39 21.49
N TYR A 48 19.32 -2.84 21.26
CA TYR A 48 20.46 -2.51 22.11
C TYR A 48 20.77 -1.00 22.10
N PHE A 49 20.72 -0.37 20.92
CA PHE A 49 20.91 1.07 20.77
C PHE A 49 19.81 1.90 21.45
N VAL A 50 18.54 1.45 21.41
CA VAL A 50 17.43 2.08 22.16
C VAL A 50 17.63 1.94 23.67
N GLN A 51 18.11 0.78 24.13
CA GLN A 51 18.15 0.47 25.55
C GLN A 51 19.33 1.12 26.29
N SER A 52 20.40 1.47 25.58
CA SER A 52 21.58 2.13 26.16
C SER A 52 21.26 3.57 26.57
N LYS A 53 21.01 3.77 27.87
CA LYS A 53 20.65 5.06 28.48
C LYS A 53 21.81 6.07 28.58
N SER A 54 22.94 5.80 27.93
CA SER A 54 24.19 6.57 28.07
C SER A 54 24.74 7.07 26.73
N ILE A 55 23.85 7.37 25.78
CA ILE A 55 24.20 7.96 24.49
C ILE A 55 23.44 9.28 24.38
N TRP A 56 24.21 10.33 24.10
CA TRP A 56 23.78 11.72 23.94
C TRP A 56 22.45 11.82 23.17
N GLY A 57 21.46 12.48 23.78
CA GLY A 57 20.04 12.43 23.39
C GLY A 57 19.67 12.59 21.89
N PRO A 58 20.46 13.28 21.05
CA PRO A 58 20.09 13.42 19.64
C PRO A 58 20.57 12.33 18.67
N SER A 59 21.49 11.45 19.07
CA SER A 59 22.05 10.45 18.14
C SER A 59 21.23 9.15 18.05
N ILE A 60 20.35 8.90 19.02
CA ILE A 60 19.50 7.71 19.05
C ILE A 60 18.55 7.66 17.84
N PRO A 61 17.78 8.71 17.51
CA PRO A 61 16.88 8.67 16.34
C PRO A 61 17.63 8.49 15.02
N VAL A 62 18.81 9.10 14.88
CA VAL A 62 19.64 9.00 13.67
C VAL A 62 20.17 7.58 13.50
N ALA A 63 20.69 6.96 14.57
CA ALA A 63 21.16 5.58 14.54
C ALA A 63 20.03 4.62 14.15
N LEU A 64 18.84 4.78 14.73
CA LEU A 64 17.69 3.93 14.41
C LEU A 64 17.21 4.10 12.96
N ALA A 65 17.22 5.32 12.43
CA ALA A 65 16.87 5.57 11.03
C ALA A 65 17.84 4.84 10.08
N VAL A 66 19.14 4.91 10.35
CA VAL A 66 20.16 4.21 9.55
C VAL A 66 20.00 2.68 9.64
N LEU A 67 19.80 2.13 10.86
CA LEU A 67 19.56 0.70 11.05
C LEU A 67 18.29 0.23 10.34
N ALA A 68 17.22 1.04 10.34
CA ALA A 68 15.97 0.70 9.65
C ALA A 68 16.14 0.63 8.13
N VAL A 69 16.87 1.57 7.53
CA VAL A 69 17.16 1.52 6.09
C VAL A 69 18.05 0.32 5.73
N ALA A 70 19.06 0.02 6.55
CA ALA A 70 19.88 -1.17 6.39
C ALA A 70 19.04 -2.46 6.46
N GLN A 71 18.04 -2.51 7.36
CA GLN A 71 17.13 -3.65 7.50
C GLN A 71 16.28 -3.86 6.24
N ILE A 72 15.79 -2.79 5.62
CA ILE A 72 15.07 -2.85 4.33
C ILE A 72 15.98 -3.42 3.25
N GLY A 73 17.24 -3.00 3.18
CA GLY A 73 18.22 -3.53 2.22
C GLY A 73 18.48 -5.02 2.36
N VAL A 74 18.67 -5.50 3.59
CA VAL A 74 18.83 -6.94 3.87
C VAL A 74 17.59 -7.71 3.43
N HIS A 75 16.38 -7.19 3.69
CA HIS A 75 15.15 -7.83 3.25
C HIS A 75 15.03 -7.89 1.73
N LEU A 76 15.34 -6.80 1.03
CA LEU A 76 15.31 -6.77 -0.43
C LEU A 76 16.38 -7.67 -1.06
N ALA A 77 17.55 -7.80 -0.45
CA ALA A 77 18.63 -8.64 -0.97
C ALA A 77 18.40 -10.14 -0.74
N PHE A 78 17.87 -10.53 0.43
CA PHE A 78 17.75 -11.94 0.83
C PHE A 78 16.34 -12.53 0.68
N PHE A 79 15.27 -11.72 0.74
CA PHE A 79 13.88 -12.22 0.69
C PHE A 79 13.17 -11.93 -0.64
N LEU A 80 13.64 -10.92 -1.40
CA LEU A 80 13.17 -10.73 -2.76
C LEU A 80 13.90 -11.74 -3.67
N HIS A 81 13.15 -12.67 -4.26
CA HIS A 81 13.62 -13.79 -5.09
C HIS A 81 14.34 -13.39 -6.41
N LEU A 82 14.99 -12.23 -6.48
CA LEU A 82 15.54 -11.72 -7.74
C LEU A 82 16.92 -12.29 -8.11
N THR A 83 17.79 -12.69 -7.18
CA THR A 83 19.13 -13.17 -7.60
C THR A 83 19.84 -14.11 -6.61
N THR A 84 19.77 -15.41 -6.86
CA THR A 84 20.72 -16.39 -6.30
C THR A 84 21.10 -17.44 -7.34
N GLY A 85 21.17 -17.01 -8.60
CA GLY A 85 21.71 -17.80 -9.69
C GLY A 85 23.18 -17.43 -9.91
N PRO A 86 24.05 -18.35 -10.36
CA PRO A 86 25.44 -18.04 -10.71
C PRO A 86 25.58 -16.88 -11.73
N ASP A 87 24.53 -16.60 -12.50
CA ASP A 87 24.55 -15.66 -13.64
C ASP A 87 24.02 -14.24 -13.34
N ASN A 88 23.60 -13.94 -12.09
CA ASN A 88 22.93 -12.66 -11.79
C ASN A 88 23.55 -11.85 -10.64
N VAL A 89 24.83 -12.08 -10.35
CA VAL A 89 25.65 -11.27 -9.42
C VAL A 89 25.64 -9.79 -9.77
N ASN A 90 25.54 -9.43 -11.06
CA ASN A 90 25.47 -8.03 -11.50
C ASN A 90 24.18 -7.33 -11.06
N ASN A 91 23.05 -8.04 -11.10
CA ASN A 91 21.77 -7.49 -10.67
C ASN A 91 21.67 -7.44 -9.13
N SER A 92 22.27 -8.42 -8.43
CA SER A 92 22.43 -8.37 -6.97
C SER A 92 23.28 -7.18 -6.54
N LEU A 93 24.42 -6.98 -7.21
CA LEU A 93 25.34 -5.87 -6.91
C LEU A 93 24.69 -4.51 -7.20
N ALA A 94 23.89 -4.41 -8.26
CA ALA A 94 23.12 -3.20 -8.57
C ALA A 94 22.05 -2.88 -7.50
N LEU A 95 21.32 -3.89 -7.01
CA LEU A 95 20.33 -3.73 -5.94
C LEU A 95 20.99 -3.37 -4.59
N ALA A 96 22.12 -4.01 -4.28
CA ALA A 96 22.90 -3.70 -3.08
C ALA A 96 23.45 -2.27 -3.13
N PHE A 97 24.00 -1.85 -4.27
CA PHE A 97 24.50 -0.50 -4.48
C PHE A 97 23.37 0.55 -4.39
N GLY A 98 22.22 0.29 -5.02
CA GLY A 98 21.06 1.18 -4.93
C GLY A 98 20.57 1.38 -3.50
N THR A 99 20.48 0.31 -2.72
CA THR A 99 20.09 0.40 -1.31
C THR A 99 21.12 1.17 -0.47
N LEU A 100 22.42 0.96 -0.71
CA LEU A 100 23.48 1.71 -0.05
C LEU A 100 23.37 3.21 -0.34
N VAL A 101 23.12 3.60 -1.59
CA VAL A 101 22.93 5.01 -1.98
C VAL A 101 21.73 5.62 -1.24
N VAL A 102 20.60 4.92 -1.17
CA VAL A 102 19.42 5.38 -0.42
C VAL A 102 19.74 5.56 1.07
N ALA A 103 20.47 4.62 1.67
CA ALA A 103 20.92 4.73 3.07
C ALA A 103 21.82 5.95 3.30
N LEU A 104 22.75 6.20 2.39
CA LEU A 104 23.66 7.35 2.48
C LEU A 104 22.89 8.66 2.30
N VAL A 105 21.95 8.74 1.37
CA VAL A 105 21.13 9.96 1.16
C VAL A 105 20.30 10.28 2.39
N ILE A 106 19.59 9.29 2.95
CA ILE A 106 18.75 9.52 4.14
C ILE A 106 19.62 9.84 5.36
N GLY A 107 20.65 9.04 5.61
CA GLY A 107 21.57 9.24 6.74
C GLY A 107 22.33 10.57 6.65
N GLY A 108 22.83 10.91 5.47
CA GLY A 108 23.52 12.17 5.20
C GLY A 108 22.60 13.38 5.35
N THR A 109 21.35 13.28 4.88
CA THR A 109 20.36 14.36 5.05
C THR A 109 20.05 14.60 6.52
N LEU A 110 19.79 13.54 7.28
CA LEU A 110 19.53 13.64 8.72
C LEU A 110 20.75 14.18 9.48
N TRP A 111 21.97 13.77 9.10
CA TRP A 111 23.22 14.29 9.67
C TRP A 111 23.38 15.79 9.42
N ILE A 112 23.15 16.26 8.18
CA ILE A 112 23.26 17.67 7.83
C ILE A 112 22.24 18.50 8.62
N MET A 113 20.98 18.07 8.67
CA MET A 113 19.94 18.75 9.44
C MET A 113 20.29 18.81 10.93
N TYR A 114 20.83 17.73 11.48
CA TYR A 114 21.27 17.67 12.86
C TYR A 114 22.43 18.65 13.14
N ASN A 115 23.46 18.65 12.30
CA ASN A 115 24.61 19.55 12.44
C ASN A 115 24.18 21.03 12.28
N MET A 116 23.28 21.32 11.35
CA MET A 116 22.77 22.67 11.13
C MET A 116 21.90 23.16 12.30
N ASN A 117 21.09 22.27 12.90
CA ASN A 117 20.32 22.58 14.11
C ASN A 117 21.22 22.89 15.32
N GLN A 118 22.35 22.19 15.46
CA GLN A 118 23.32 22.45 16.53
C GLN A 118 24.14 23.73 16.29
N ASN A 119 24.33 24.14 15.03
CA ASN A 119 25.18 25.27 14.67
C ASN A 119 24.38 26.54 14.29
N MET A 120 23.08 26.60 14.57
CA MET A 120 22.31 27.84 14.51
C MET A 120 22.43 28.58 15.86
N PRO A 121 23.10 29.74 15.94
CA PRO A 121 23.06 30.56 17.14
C PRO A 121 21.63 31.03 17.38
N MET A 122 21.07 30.77 18.57
CA MET A 122 19.82 31.37 19.01
C MET A 122 19.93 32.89 18.85
N MET A 123 19.22 33.47 17.88
CA MET A 123 18.95 34.91 17.90
C MET A 123 18.06 35.18 19.11
N MET A 124 18.69 35.55 20.22
CA MET A 124 18.04 36.19 21.35
C MET A 124 17.41 37.48 20.81
N HIS A 125 16.11 37.44 20.54
CA HIS A 125 15.31 38.64 20.31
C HIS A 125 15.30 39.43 21.61
N MET A 126 16.19 40.43 21.72
CA MET A 126 16.00 41.53 22.66
C MET A 126 14.84 42.38 22.13
N ALA A 127 13.62 41.98 22.45
CA ALA A 127 12.50 42.90 22.49
C ALA A 127 12.63 43.69 23.80
N SER A 128 12.96 44.98 23.71
CA SER A 128 12.91 45.87 24.88
C SER A 128 11.45 46.01 25.32
N GLN A 129 11.09 45.35 26.40
CA GLN A 129 9.79 45.52 27.04
C GLN A 129 9.95 46.51 28.20
N SER A 130 9.47 47.73 28.01
CA SER A 130 9.27 48.70 29.10
C SER A 130 8.21 48.14 30.04
N HIS A 131 8.64 47.66 31.21
CA HIS A 131 7.76 47.11 32.24
C HIS A 131 7.16 48.27 33.06
N ASP A 132 5.88 48.55 32.86
CA ASP A 132 5.06 49.43 33.69
C ASP A 132 4.59 48.66 34.93
N PRO A 133 4.96 49.05 36.17
CA PRO A 133 4.70 48.27 37.37
C PRO A 133 3.23 48.29 37.87
N ASN A 134 2.30 48.91 37.14
CA ASN A 134 0.91 49.07 37.59
C ASN A 134 -0.16 48.31 36.76
N GLN A 135 0.17 47.20 36.10
CA GLN A 135 -0.86 46.29 35.58
C GLN A 135 -1.09 45.11 36.52
N HIS A 136 -2.20 45.18 37.26
CA HIS A 136 -2.85 43.98 37.77
C HIS A 136 -3.30 43.14 36.57
N GLN A 137 -2.49 42.14 36.24
CA GLN A 137 -2.78 41.20 35.17
C GLN A 137 -3.89 40.27 35.67
N GLU A 138 -5.11 40.59 35.24
CA GLU A 138 -6.28 39.73 35.45
C GLU A 138 -6.03 38.43 34.67
N PHE A 139 -5.62 37.38 35.38
CA PHE A 139 -5.50 36.04 34.83
C PHE A 139 -6.91 35.50 34.54
N SER A 140 -7.50 35.94 33.43
CA SER A 140 -8.60 35.19 32.83
C SER A 140 -8.02 33.87 32.33
N PRO A 141 -8.52 32.70 32.80
CA PRO A 141 -8.10 31.43 32.23
C PRO A 141 -8.39 31.47 30.73
N ALA A 142 -7.39 31.14 29.91
CA ALA A 142 -7.55 31.09 28.47
C ALA A 142 -8.57 30.00 28.11
N ILE A 143 -9.85 30.40 27.99
CA ILE A 143 -10.88 29.55 27.39
C ILE A 143 -10.47 29.41 25.93
N THR A 144 -9.81 28.29 25.63
CA THR A 144 -9.43 27.95 24.26
C THR A 144 -10.72 27.88 23.45
N LYS A 145 -10.86 28.75 22.45
CA LYS A 145 -12.07 28.79 21.62
C LYS A 145 -12.29 27.39 21.02
N PRO A 146 -13.50 26.81 21.11
CA PRO A 146 -13.76 25.52 20.50
C PRO A 146 -13.59 25.62 18.98
N VAL A 147 -12.78 24.73 18.42
CA VAL A 147 -12.65 24.50 16.98
C VAL A 147 -13.96 23.92 16.50
N ALA A 148 -14.59 24.58 15.54
CA ALA A 148 -15.79 24.10 14.87
C ALA A 148 -15.46 23.70 13.43
N ALA A 149 -15.81 22.48 13.04
CA ALA A 149 -15.76 22.05 11.65
C ALA A 149 -17.17 21.98 11.08
N VAL A 150 -17.39 22.72 10.00
CA VAL A 150 -18.60 22.65 9.19
C VAL A 150 -18.38 21.59 8.11
N VAL A 151 -19.25 20.58 8.07
CA VAL A 151 -19.22 19.55 7.03
C VAL A 151 -20.39 19.82 6.09
N GLU A 152 -20.06 20.08 4.83
CA GLU A 152 -20.99 20.33 3.72
C GLU A 152 -21.19 19.05 2.89
N ALA A 153 -22.14 19.07 1.96
CA ALA A 153 -22.29 17.98 0.99
C ALA A 153 -21.14 18.02 -0.02
N SER A 154 -20.47 16.90 -0.24
CA SER A 154 -19.48 16.75 -1.31
C SER A 154 -20.11 16.34 -2.64
N VAL A 155 -21.26 15.64 -2.58
CA VAL A 155 -21.99 15.15 -3.75
C VAL A 155 -23.47 15.50 -3.68
N ALA A 156 -24.09 15.70 -4.85
CA ALA A 156 -25.51 15.95 -4.95
C ALA A 156 -26.30 14.65 -4.79
N GLY A 157 -27.35 14.64 -3.97
CA GLY A 157 -28.16 13.45 -3.77
C GLY A 157 -29.22 13.60 -2.69
N ARG A 158 -29.79 12.46 -2.28
CA ARG A 158 -30.82 12.40 -1.22
C ARG A 158 -30.24 11.78 0.04
N VAL A 159 -30.56 12.33 1.22
CA VAL A 159 -30.17 11.73 2.50
C VAL A 159 -30.90 10.38 2.70
N ARG A 160 -30.17 9.28 2.62
CA ARG A 160 -30.68 7.91 2.77
C ARG A 160 -30.78 7.48 4.23
N SER A 161 -29.80 7.86 5.05
CA SER A 161 -29.79 7.53 6.49
C SER A 161 -28.97 8.55 7.28
N ILE A 162 -29.35 8.75 8.54
CA ILE A 162 -28.64 9.60 9.49
C ILE A 162 -28.35 8.76 10.73
N SER A 163 -27.08 8.71 11.13
CA SER A 163 -26.58 7.91 12.25
C SER A 163 -26.06 8.76 13.42
N CYS A 164 -25.76 10.04 13.18
CA CYS A 164 -25.36 10.99 14.22
C CYS A 164 -26.48 11.98 14.53
N ASP A 165 -26.64 12.30 15.82
CA ASP A 165 -27.57 13.34 16.28
C ASP A 165 -26.85 14.37 17.16
N VAL A 166 -27.49 15.52 17.35
CA VAL A 166 -26.99 16.63 18.16
C VAL A 166 -26.74 16.15 19.60
N GLY A 167 -25.58 16.50 20.14
CA GLY A 167 -25.14 16.07 21.47
C GLY A 167 -24.41 14.72 21.50
N MET A 168 -24.40 13.97 20.39
CA MET A 168 -23.68 12.71 20.30
C MET A 168 -22.17 12.94 20.23
N ARG A 169 -21.41 12.12 20.97
CA ARG A 169 -19.95 12.03 20.81
C ARG A 169 -19.63 11.18 19.59
N VAL A 170 -18.71 11.65 18.77
CA VAL A 170 -18.28 10.98 17.55
C VAL A 170 -16.78 10.80 17.53
N THR A 171 -16.32 9.75 16.86
CA THR A 171 -14.89 9.54 16.58
C THR A 171 -14.55 9.96 15.16
N LYS A 172 -13.29 10.33 14.92
CA LYS A 172 -12.78 10.63 13.57
C LYS A 172 -13.09 9.47 12.61
N GLY A 173 -13.68 9.79 11.47
CA GLY A 173 -14.08 8.83 10.44
C GLY A 173 -15.41 8.11 10.71
N GLN A 174 -16.11 8.40 11.81
CA GLN A 174 -17.44 7.83 12.08
C GLN A 174 -18.44 8.33 11.03
N ILE A 175 -19.21 7.40 10.44
CA ILE A 175 -20.26 7.71 9.47
C ILE A 175 -21.46 8.33 10.19
N CYS A 176 -21.79 9.56 9.83
CA CYS A 176 -22.89 10.33 10.42
C CYS A 176 -24.12 10.43 9.53
N ALA A 177 -23.95 10.41 8.21
CA ALA A 177 -25.04 10.28 7.27
C ALA A 177 -24.58 9.60 5.98
N VAL A 178 -25.52 9.03 5.25
CA VAL A 178 -25.29 8.44 3.92
C VAL A 178 -26.17 9.17 2.93
N ILE A 179 -25.56 9.71 1.88
CA ILE A 179 -26.24 10.33 0.75
C ILE A 179 -26.36 9.28 -0.34
N GLU A 180 -27.57 9.06 -0.84
CA GLU A 180 -27.83 8.22 -2.00
C GLU A 180 -27.69 9.06 -3.26
N VAL A 181 -26.82 8.59 -4.15
CA VAL A 181 -26.56 9.19 -5.46
C VAL A 181 -26.85 8.16 -6.55
N PRO A 182 -28.12 8.06 -7.01
CA PRO A 182 -28.54 7.01 -7.93
C PRO A 182 -27.79 7.03 -9.28
N GLU A 183 -27.31 8.20 -9.70
CA GLU A 183 -26.55 8.35 -10.94
C GLU A 183 -25.18 7.66 -10.85
N LEU A 184 -24.46 7.88 -9.74
CA LEU A 184 -23.17 7.22 -9.48
C LEU A 184 -23.32 5.70 -9.32
N ASP A 185 -24.39 5.24 -8.66
CA ASP A 185 -24.68 3.81 -8.53
C ASP A 185 -24.93 3.17 -9.91
N ARG A 186 -25.64 3.85 -10.82
CA ARG A 186 -25.88 3.37 -12.20
C ARG A 186 -24.58 3.36 -13.02
N GLU A 187 -23.75 4.38 -12.88
CA GLU A 187 -22.46 4.47 -13.55
C GLU A 187 -21.52 3.33 -13.11
N ARG A 188 -21.44 3.07 -11.80
CA ARG A 188 -20.65 1.96 -11.25
C ARG A 188 -21.11 0.61 -11.81
N VAL A 189 -22.41 0.32 -11.77
CA VAL A 189 -22.96 -0.95 -12.28
C VAL A 189 -22.70 -1.11 -13.78
N LYS A 190 -22.79 -0.02 -14.55
CA LYS A 190 -22.48 -0.04 -15.98
C LYS A 190 -21.00 -0.34 -16.24
N ALA A 191 -20.10 0.29 -15.48
CA ALA A 191 -18.65 0.07 -15.59
C ALA A 191 -18.27 -1.38 -15.21
N GLU A 192 -18.83 -1.90 -14.13
CA GLU A 192 -18.62 -3.30 -13.69
C GLU A 192 -19.11 -4.29 -14.74
N LYS A 193 -20.27 -4.04 -15.36
CA LYS A 193 -20.77 -4.87 -16.47
C LYS A 193 -19.82 -4.88 -17.68
N LEU A 194 -19.24 -3.73 -18.03
CA LEU A 194 -18.25 -3.64 -19.10
C LEU A 194 -16.99 -4.43 -18.76
N GLN A 195 -16.53 -4.36 -17.51
CA GLN A 195 -15.39 -5.16 -17.04
C GLN A 195 -15.67 -6.66 -17.19
N ILE A 196 -16.85 -7.13 -16.79
CA ILE A 196 -17.24 -8.54 -16.93
C ILE A 196 -17.27 -8.98 -18.41
N ASP A 197 -17.79 -8.16 -19.32
CA ASP A 197 -17.78 -8.47 -20.77
C ASP A 197 -16.35 -8.60 -21.32
N VAL A 198 -15.45 -7.69 -20.94
CA VAL A 198 -14.04 -7.75 -21.38
C VAL A 198 -13.32 -8.95 -20.77
N MET A 199 -13.54 -9.26 -19.49
CA MET A 199 -12.95 -10.44 -18.86
C MET A 199 -13.38 -11.74 -19.54
N ALA A 200 -14.64 -11.82 -20.00
CA ALA A 200 -15.11 -12.97 -20.77
C ALA A 200 -14.39 -13.10 -22.13
N ARG A 201 -14.04 -11.98 -22.79
CA ARG A 201 -13.25 -11.98 -24.04
C ARG A 201 -11.83 -12.45 -23.80
N ILE A 202 -11.15 -11.93 -22.77
CA ILE A 202 -9.80 -12.36 -22.40
C ILE A 202 -9.76 -13.86 -22.14
N GLN A 203 -10.73 -14.38 -21.39
CA GLN A 203 -10.80 -15.82 -21.11
C GLN A 203 -10.92 -16.64 -22.41
N GLN A 204 -11.68 -16.16 -23.40
CA GLN A 204 -11.76 -16.81 -24.71
C GLN A 204 -10.43 -16.74 -25.48
N GLU A 205 -9.73 -15.61 -25.41
CA GLU A 205 -8.41 -15.46 -26.05
C GLU A 205 -7.33 -16.33 -25.39
N GLU A 206 -7.34 -16.48 -24.07
CA GLU A 206 -6.44 -17.37 -23.34
C GLU A 206 -6.66 -18.85 -23.70
N ILE A 207 -7.92 -19.27 -23.84
CA ILE A 207 -8.26 -20.63 -24.32
C ILE A 207 -7.78 -20.84 -25.76
N ALA A 208 -7.91 -19.83 -26.62
CA ALA A 208 -7.42 -19.90 -27.99
C ALA A 208 -5.88 -19.98 -28.03
N LEU A 209 -5.19 -19.27 -27.13
CA LEU A 209 -3.73 -19.30 -26.98
C LEU A 209 -3.23 -20.68 -26.55
N SER A 210 -3.82 -21.27 -25.51
CA SER A 210 -3.44 -22.61 -25.04
C SER A 210 -3.63 -23.67 -26.12
N THR A 211 -4.76 -23.60 -26.84
CA THR A 211 -5.05 -24.49 -27.98
C THR A 211 -4.02 -24.32 -29.10
N ALA A 212 -3.54 -23.09 -29.35
CA ALA A 212 -2.50 -22.83 -30.34
C ALA A 212 -1.12 -23.37 -29.90
N LEU A 213 -0.78 -23.24 -28.62
CA LEU A 213 0.43 -23.80 -28.03
C LEU A 213 0.45 -25.34 -28.10
N ASP A 214 -0.67 -25.99 -27.81
CA ASP A 214 -0.78 -27.46 -27.90
C ASP A 214 -0.57 -27.97 -29.33
N LYS A 215 -1.15 -27.30 -30.33
CA LYS A 215 -0.90 -27.61 -31.75
C LYS A 215 0.58 -27.50 -32.10
N LEU A 216 1.26 -26.48 -31.57
CA LEU A 216 2.70 -26.30 -31.79
C LEU A 216 3.51 -27.43 -31.16
N ASN A 217 3.19 -27.84 -29.93
CA ASN A 217 3.84 -28.96 -29.25
C ASN A 217 3.63 -30.29 -29.99
N GLN A 218 2.41 -30.54 -30.49
CA GLN A 218 2.10 -31.73 -31.27
C GLN A 218 2.83 -31.78 -32.62
N THR A 219 3.14 -30.64 -33.23
CA THR A 219 3.78 -30.62 -34.56
C THR A 219 5.24 -31.06 -34.60
N GLY A 220 5.92 -31.35 -33.48
CA GLY A 220 7.20 -32.09 -33.39
C GLY A 220 8.43 -31.49 -34.11
N ALA A 221 8.25 -30.52 -35.00
CA ALA A 221 9.27 -30.00 -35.89
C ALA A 221 9.55 -28.53 -35.55
N LYS A 222 10.53 -28.30 -34.66
CA LYS A 222 11.02 -26.97 -34.26
C LYS A 222 11.49 -26.09 -35.44
N SER A 223 11.65 -26.63 -36.66
CA SER A 223 12.27 -25.97 -37.82
C SER A 223 11.42 -25.97 -39.12
N SER A 224 10.13 -26.38 -39.09
CA SER A 224 9.30 -26.41 -40.31
C SER A 224 8.52 -25.10 -40.53
N ARG A 225 8.21 -24.73 -41.79
CA ARG A 225 7.36 -23.56 -42.15
C ARG A 225 6.07 -23.49 -41.31
N LYS A 226 5.48 -24.66 -41.00
CA LYS A 226 4.28 -24.79 -40.17
C LYS A 226 4.47 -24.30 -38.72
N SER A 227 5.67 -24.47 -38.14
CA SER A 227 5.94 -23.97 -36.78
C SER A 227 6.15 -22.45 -36.75
N LEU A 228 6.65 -21.86 -37.83
CA LEU A 228 6.74 -20.40 -37.98
C LEU A 228 5.35 -19.76 -38.08
N GLU A 229 4.43 -20.37 -38.84
CA GLU A 229 3.05 -19.90 -38.95
C GLU A 229 2.31 -19.98 -37.60
N ALA A 230 2.47 -21.08 -36.86
CA ALA A 230 1.89 -21.22 -35.52
C ALA A 230 2.48 -20.21 -34.52
N ARG A 231 3.80 -19.94 -34.56
CA ARG A 231 4.42 -18.89 -33.75
C ARG A 231 3.88 -17.50 -34.06
N LYS A 232 3.68 -17.16 -35.34
CA LYS A 232 3.06 -15.89 -35.74
C LYS A 232 1.64 -15.76 -35.19
N GLN A 233 0.86 -16.85 -35.19
CA GLN A 233 -0.48 -16.86 -34.59
C GLN A 233 -0.43 -16.59 -33.08
N ILE A 234 0.46 -17.26 -32.34
CA ILE A 234 0.67 -17.04 -30.90
C ILE A 234 1.01 -15.56 -30.63
N THR A 235 1.98 -14.98 -31.33
CA THR A 235 2.34 -13.57 -31.15
C THR A 235 1.17 -12.63 -31.43
N SER A 236 0.34 -12.92 -32.44
CA SER A 236 -0.86 -12.10 -32.72
C SER A 236 -1.96 -12.21 -31.65
N ILE A 237 -2.03 -13.35 -30.94
CA ILE A 237 -2.94 -13.53 -29.79
C ILE A 237 -2.39 -12.80 -28.58
N GLU A 238 -1.09 -12.93 -28.30
CA GLU A 238 -0.42 -12.21 -27.20
C GLU A 238 -0.58 -10.68 -27.35
N GLN A 239 -0.46 -10.15 -28.56
CA GLN A 239 -0.69 -8.72 -28.83
C GLN A 239 -2.14 -8.27 -28.55
N ARG A 240 -3.12 -9.13 -28.82
CA ARG A 240 -4.53 -8.85 -28.52
C ARG A 240 -4.80 -8.92 -27.02
N LEU A 241 -4.29 -9.95 -26.35
CA LEU A 241 -4.36 -10.08 -24.89
C LEU A 241 -3.74 -8.86 -24.19
N GLU A 242 -2.59 -8.38 -24.65
CA GLU A 242 -1.95 -7.20 -24.05
C GLU A 242 -2.81 -5.93 -24.24
N LYS A 243 -3.43 -5.79 -25.41
CA LYS A 243 -4.38 -4.70 -25.66
C LYS A 243 -5.62 -4.80 -24.76
N GLU A 244 -6.17 -6.01 -24.58
CA GLU A 244 -7.33 -6.22 -23.70
C GLU A 244 -6.99 -6.00 -22.21
N LYS A 245 -5.79 -6.39 -21.78
CA LYS A 245 -5.29 -6.09 -20.42
C LYS A 245 -5.19 -4.59 -20.16
N SER A 246 -4.66 -3.84 -21.13
CA SER A 246 -4.62 -2.37 -21.06
C SER A 246 -6.04 -1.77 -20.95
N ASN A 247 -6.99 -2.29 -21.73
CA ASN A 247 -8.39 -1.86 -21.66
C ASN A 247 -9.04 -2.15 -20.29
N ILE A 248 -8.77 -3.32 -19.68
CA ILE A 248 -9.21 -3.60 -18.30
C ILE A 248 -8.61 -2.61 -17.32
N GLN A 249 -7.33 -2.29 -17.45
CA GLN A 249 -6.66 -1.35 -16.56
C GLN A 249 -7.33 0.04 -16.61
N ASP A 250 -7.71 0.50 -17.80
CA ASP A 250 -8.40 1.79 -17.95
C ASP A 250 -9.84 1.75 -17.42
N LEU A 251 -10.56 0.65 -17.63
CA LEU A 251 -11.89 0.43 -17.03
C LEU A 251 -11.81 0.38 -15.49
N GLN A 252 -10.77 -0.24 -14.93
CA GLN A 252 -10.54 -0.27 -13.49
C GLN A 252 -10.32 1.12 -12.92
N LYS A 253 -9.48 1.94 -13.57
CA LYS A 253 -9.27 3.34 -13.15
C LYS A 253 -10.58 4.14 -13.17
N ALA A 254 -11.41 3.95 -14.19
CA ALA A 254 -12.71 4.61 -14.27
C ALA A 254 -13.67 4.16 -13.16
N LEU A 255 -13.67 2.87 -12.83
CA LEU A 255 -14.47 2.32 -11.74
C LEU A 255 -13.98 2.82 -10.38
N GLU A 256 -12.67 2.87 -10.16
CA GLU A 256 -12.06 3.41 -8.94
C GLU A 256 -12.41 4.89 -8.77
N ALA A 257 -12.30 5.69 -9.83
CA ALA A 257 -12.69 7.10 -9.81
C ALA A 257 -14.19 7.28 -9.47
N THR A 258 -15.05 6.37 -9.96
CA THR A 258 -16.48 6.37 -9.62
C THR A 258 -16.70 5.98 -8.15
N ASN A 259 -15.96 4.98 -7.65
CA ASN A 259 -16.05 4.56 -6.25
C ASN A 259 -15.60 5.65 -5.29
N SER A 260 -14.52 6.36 -5.59
CA SER A 260 -14.07 7.49 -4.78
C SER A 260 -15.14 8.59 -4.67
N LYS A 261 -15.87 8.88 -5.76
CA LYS A 261 -17.03 9.80 -5.71
C LYS A 261 -18.19 9.25 -4.87
N ILE A 262 -18.39 7.94 -4.84
CA ILE A 262 -19.40 7.32 -3.96
C ILE A 262 -18.95 7.39 -2.50
N GLU A 263 -17.65 7.32 -2.23
CA GLU A 263 -17.13 7.49 -0.87
C GLU A 263 -17.40 8.90 -0.32
N GLU A 264 -17.37 9.92 -1.18
CA GLU A 264 -17.77 11.30 -0.84
C GLU A 264 -19.27 11.43 -0.49
N ALA A 265 -20.09 10.42 -0.79
CA ALA A 265 -21.49 10.36 -0.38
C ALA A 265 -21.66 9.98 1.11
N TYR A 266 -20.61 9.48 1.76
CA TYR A 266 -20.61 9.26 3.21
C TYR A 266 -20.16 10.51 3.94
N VAL A 267 -21.02 11.02 4.82
CA VAL A 267 -20.71 12.18 5.66
C VAL A 267 -19.99 11.68 6.91
N LEU A 268 -18.69 11.95 7.00
CA LEU A 268 -17.82 11.48 8.08
C LEU A 268 -17.50 12.58 9.10
N ALA A 269 -17.31 12.19 10.36
CA ALA A 269 -16.79 13.10 11.39
C ALA A 269 -15.28 13.39 11.16
N PRO A 270 -14.86 14.67 11.08
CA PRO A 270 -13.47 15.02 10.75
C PRO A 270 -12.47 14.80 11.90
N PHE A 271 -12.96 14.79 13.14
CA PHE A 271 -12.17 14.59 14.36
C PHE A 271 -13.06 14.04 15.48
N ASP A 272 -12.42 13.58 16.56
CA ASP A 272 -13.10 13.18 17.78
C ASP A 272 -13.73 14.40 18.46
N GLY A 273 -15.03 14.37 18.71
CA GLY A 273 -15.72 15.56 19.21
C GLY A 273 -17.21 15.34 19.48
N LEU A 274 -17.96 16.44 19.47
CA LEU A 274 -19.40 16.42 19.66
C LEU A 274 -20.13 17.07 18.47
N VAL A 275 -21.28 16.50 18.11
CA VAL A 275 -22.16 17.07 17.10
C VAL A 275 -22.90 18.26 17.70
N LYS A 276 -22.51 19.49 17.31
CA LYS A 276 -23.14 20.73 17.78
C LYS A 276 -24.47 20.99 17.07
N SER A 277 -24.53 20.76 15.77
CA SER A 277 -25.78 20.89 15.02
C SER A 277 -25.83 19.92 13.83
N ARG A 278 -27.06 19.63 13.41
CA ARG A 278 -27.42 18.85 12.23
C ARG A 278 -28.50 19.62 11.48
N GLU A 279 -28.22 20.04 10.25
CA GLU A 279 -29.10 20.91 9.45
C GLU A 279 -29.85 20.14 8.33
N ILE A 280 -29.84 18.80 8.42
CA ILE A 280 -30.46 17.88 7.46
C ILE A 280 -31.45 16.92 8.13
N LYS A 281 -32.41 16.44 7.36
CA LYS A 281 -33.38 15.40 7.71
C LYS A 281 -33.33 14.24 6.72
N LEU A 282 -33.90 13.11 7.14
CA LEU A 282 -34.02 11.93 6.30
C LEU A 282 -34.88 12.26 5.07
N GLY A 283 -34.37 11.96 3.88
CA GLY A 283 -35.05 12.25 2.62
C GLY A 283 -34.80 13.65 2.05
N ASP A 284 -34.08 14.53 2.75
CA ASP A 284 -33.71 15.84 2.21
C ASP A 284 -32.81 15.70 0.97
N GLU A 285 -32.94 16.63 0.05
CA GLU A 285 -32.04 16.76 -1.11
C GLU A 285 -30.90 17.73 -0.76
N VAL A 286 -29.68 17.32 -1.07
CA VAL A 286 -28.46 18.07 -0.77
C VAL A 286 -27.72 18.36 -2.07
N ASP A 287 -27.20 19.58 -2.18
CA ASP A 287 -26.42 20.06 -3.33
C ASP A 287 -25.10 20.66 -2.83
N PRO A 288 -23.93 20.20 -3.32
CA PRO A 288 -22.63 20.74 -2.94
C PRO A 288 -22.47 22.23 -3.25
N ASN A 289 -23.15 22.75 -4.27
CA ASN A 289 -23.07 24.17 -4.64
C ASN A 289 -23.87 25.10 -3.72
N SER A 290 -24.70 24.53 -2.85
CA SER A 290 -25.50 25.32 -1.90
C SER A 290 -24.68 25.85 -0.71
N HIS A 291 -23.48 25.29 -0.47
CA HIS A 291 -22.66 25.55 0.72
C HIS A 291 -23.43 25.45 2.04
N LYS A 292 -24.51 24.65 2.05
CA LYS A 292 -25.31 24.44 3.24
C LYS A 292 -24.58 23.44 4.13
N ALA A 293 -24.25 23.88 5.34
CA ALA A 293 -23.77 23.00 6.40
C ALA A 293 -24.73 21.81 6.56
N LEU A 294 -24.21 20.59 6.62
CA LEU A 294 -24.98 19.40 6.98
C LEU A 294 -24.84 19.11 8.48
N PHE A 295 -23.60 19.17 8.98
CA PHE A 295 -23.25 18.98 10.38
C PHE A 295 -22.21 20.01 10.82
N ILE A 296 -22.27 20.38 12.10
CA ILE A 296 -21.23 21.17 12.75
C ILE A 296 -20.66 20.34 13.90
N PHE A 297 -19.37 20.04 13.84
CA PHE A 297 -18.64 19.32 14.87
C PHE A 297 -17.80 20.29 15.71
N ILE A 298 -17.70 20.04 17.01
CA ILE A 298 -16.91 20.88 17.92
C ILE A 298 -15.90 20.09 18.77
N TYR A 299 -14.75 20.71 19.02
CA TYR A 299 -13.69 20.23 19.90
C TYR A 299 -12.88 21.40 20.49
N PRO A 300 -12.39 21.36 21.75
CA PRO A 300 -12.69 20.38 22.78
C PRO A 300 -14.13 20.52 23.28
N VAL A 301 -14.69 19.42 23.77
CA VAL A 301 -16.01 19.42 24.41
C VAL A 301 -15.79 19.95 25.83
N ASN A 302 -16.03 21.24 26.05
CA ASN A 302 -16.01 21.81 27.41
C ASN A 302 -17.04 21.04 28.25
N GLN A 303 -16.58 20.42 29.34
CA GLN A 303 -17.45 19.71 30.31
C GLN A 303 -18.35 20.70 31.05
#